data_AF-A0AAV3X586-F1
#
_entry.id   AF-A0AAV3X586-F1
#
_cell.length_a   1.000
_cell.length_b   1.000
_cell.length_c   1.000
_cell.angle_alpha   90.00
_cell.angle_beta   90.00
_cell.angle_gamma   90.00
#
_symmetry.space_group_name_H-M   'P 1'
#
loop_
_entity.id
_entity.type
_entity.pdbx_description
1 polymer ?
#
loop_
_entity_poly.entity_id
_entity_poly.type
_entity_poly.pdbx_seq_one_letter_code
_entity_poly.pdbx_strand_id
1 'polypeptide(L)'
;MISGRLPQSDAKNPEDIAKDCYQALMPDANWKQDLEGQGTFLGATIFELSRYRLVIKESPETPTNIQSIQENQHVIIILFPDKASADKLAEFYDDWMRLFEYRHKILWAYGQSRLLKQSIKNYFTVIEEERQSINPNQPTDRELEKCRQTLMRVQNSLNNYSIELNRLEFQNRRIDMNLSTYKKRLERIEEKAGNKLEFLEKFTKLVTDKYQSQITKDSENLERGMKLIENTINAVRSRVEVAKAERDRNFQDAIAILGVGWSVASFLPSADKLGNNANDPVRVFLTNAHLPEPWIKPAVPRLYKLSIALFAATLAWLLIRLWPGLVRLIPLIRKKE
;
A
#
# COMPACT_ATOMS: atom_id res chain seq x y z
N MET A 1 -24.46 6.97 14.00
CA MET A 1 -25.08 8.31 14.03
C MET A 1 -26.30 8.23 14.92
N ILE A 2 -26.45 9.19 15.82
CA ILE A 2 -27.66 9.37 16.61
C ILE A 2 -28.28 10.71 16.26
N SER A 3 -29.60 10.75 16.25
CA SER A 3 -30.33 11.99 16.04
C SER A 3 -31.54 12.04 16.95
N GLY A 4 -31.93 13.25 17.32
CA GLY A 4 -33.08 13.47 18.19
C GLY A 4 -33.61 14.89 18.05
N ARG A 5 -34.86 15.08 18.45
CA ARG A 5 -35.49 16.40 18.52
C ARG A 5 -35.47 16.89 19.95
N LEU A 6 -35.09 18.15 20.15
CA LEU A 6 -35.15 18.79 21.45
C LEU A 6 -36.59 19.17 21.82
N PRO A 7 -37.01 19.00 23.09
CA PRO A 7 -38.31 19.49 23.54
C PRO A 7 -38.37 21.01 23.42
N GLN A 8 -39.48 21.56 22.92
CA GLN A 8 -39.67 23.03 22.80
C GLN A 8 -39.62 23.76 24.15
N SER A 9 -39.83 23.05 25.26
CA SER A 9 -39.86 23.60 26.62
C SER A 9 -38.52 23.54 27.35
N ASP A 10 -37.52 22.82 26.81
CA ASP A 10 -36.22 22.67 27.47
C ASP A 10 -35.20 23.62 26.84
N ALA A 11 -34.86 24.69 27.57
CA ALA A 11 -33.79 25.63 27.24
C ALA A 11 -32.38 25.03 27.44
N LYS A 12 -32.25 23.70 27.39
CA LYS A 12 -30.95 23.04 27.58
C LYS A 12 -30.09 23.26 26.35
N ASN A 13 -28.83 23.62 26.59
CA ASN A 13 -27.84 23.78 25.54
C ASN A 13 -27.69 22.44 24.77
N PRO A 14 -27.82 22.44 23.43
CA PRO A 14 -27.62 21.24 22.62
C PRO A 14 -26.28 20.53 22.88
N GLU A 15 -25.23 21.27 23.24
CA GLU A 15 -23.93 20.68 23.54
C GLU A 15 -23.96 19.81 24.81
N ASP A 16 -24.68 20.22 25.85
CA ASP A 16 -24.77 19.46 27.11
C ASP A 16 -25.53 18.15 26.89
N ILE A 17 -26.60 18.18 26.09
CA ILE A 17 -27.33 16.99 25.69
C ILE A 17 -26.44 16.06 24.85
N ALA A 18 -25.67 16.63 23.90
CA ALA A 18 -24.75 15.84 23.09
C ALA A 18 -23.65 15.18 23.94
N LYS A 19 -23.13 15.86 24.96
CA LYS A 19 -22.20 15.29 25.95
C LYS A 19 -22.82 14.12 26.70
N ASP A 20 -24.03 14.29 27.23
CA ASP A 20 -24.74 13.24 27.95
C ASP A 20 -24.99 12.02 27.04
N CYS A 21 -25.42 12.24 25.80
CA CYS A 21 -25.58 11.19 24.81
C CYS A 21 -24.26 10.48 24.49
N TYR A 22 -23.17 11.22 24.33
CA TYR A 22 -21.87 10.63 24.03
C TYR A 22 -21.36 9.77 25.19
N GLN A 23 -21.47 10.29 26.42
CA GLN A 23 -21.10 9.58 27.65
C GLN A 23 -21.94 8.31 27.85
N ALA A 24 -23.23 8.34 27.51
CA ALA A 24 -24.11 7.18 27.60
C ALA A 24 -23.76 6.10 26.56
N LEU A 25 -23.39 6.49 25.34
CA LEU A 25 -22.98 5.55 24.29
C LEU A 25 -21.58 4.98 24.52
N MET A 26 -20.69 5.79 25.10
CA MET A 26 -19.28 5.48 25.28
C MET A 26 -18.87 5.89 26.71
N PRO A 27 -18.98 5.01 27.71
CA PRO A 27 -18.67 5.36 29.10
C PRO A 27 -17.23 5.85 29.34
N ASP A 28 -16.29 5.41 28.51
CA ASP A 28 -14.88 5.84 28.55
C ASP A 28 -14.59 7.02 27.60
N ALA A 29 -15.64 7.72 27.14
CA ALA A 29 -15.55 8.89 26.28
C ALA A 29 -14.81 10.05 26.95
N ASN A 30 -14.10 10.85 26.16
CA ASN A 30 -13.61 12.14 26.58
C ASN A 30 -14.02 13.19 25.54
N TRP A 31 -15.12 13.89 25.78
CA TRP A 31 -15.66 14.90 24.88
C TRP A 31 -14.60 15.86 24.34
N LYS A 32 -13.74 16.39 25.23
CA LYS A 32 -12.73 17.38 24.85
C LYS A 32 -11.66 16.81 23.92
N GLN A 33 -11.31 15.54 24.07
CA GLN A 33 -10.33 14.86 23.23
C GLN A 33 -10.94 14.33 21.93
N ASP A 34 -12.17 13.84 21.99
CA ASP A 34 -12.82 13.13 20.90
C ASP A 34 -13.61 14.06 19.97
N LEU A 35 -13.96 15.28 20.39
CA LEU A 35 -14.67 16.26 19.56
C LEU A 35 -13.78 16.77 18.42
N GLU A 36 -14.07 16.29 17.21
CA GLU A 36 -13.38 16.71 15.99
C GLU A 36 -14.01 17.96 15.38
N GLY A 37 -15.33 18.11 15.52
CA GLY A 37 -16.08 19.09 14.77
C GLY A 37 -17.47 19.38 15.30
N GLN A 38 -17.96 20.58 15.00
CA GLN A 38 -19.34 20.99 15.22
C GLN A 38 -19.80 21.88 14.07
N GLY A 39 -21.12 21.96 13.86
CA GLY A 39 -21.69 22.81 12.84
C GLY A 39 -23.22 22.81 12.87
N THR A 40 -23.81 23.16 11.72
CA THR A 40 -25.26 23.11 11.51
C THR A 40 -25.59 22.19 10.35
N PHE A 41 -26.71 21.48 10.41
CA PHE A 41 -27.19 20.63 9.31
C PHE A 41 -28.71 20.59 9.33
N LEU A 42 -29.37 21.04 8.24
CA LEU A 42 -30.84 21.14 8.17
C LEU A 42 -31.46 21.91 9.35
N GLY A 43 -30.79 22.97 9.82
CA GLY A 43 -31.21 23.74 11.00
C GLY A 43 -30.92 23.10 12.36
N ALA A 44 -30.40 21.86 12.39
CA ALA A 44 -29.97 21.18 13.60
C ALA A 44 -28.53 21.54 13.99
N THR A 45 -28.21 21.42 15.28
CA THR A 45 -26.82 21.40 15.74
C THR A 45 -26.24 20.01 15.52
N ILE A 46 -25.06 19.92 14.93
CA ILE A 46 -24.37 18.65 14.65
C ILE A 46 -22.99 18.65 15.32
N PHE A 47 -22.62 17.50 15.89
CA PHE A 47 -21.32 17.24 16.50
C PHE A 47 -20.70 15.98 15.90
N GLU A 48 -19.40 16.05 15.58
CA GLU A 48 -18.58 14.90 15.20
C GLU A 48 -17.60 14.56 16.30
N LEU A 49 -17.68 13.32 16.77
CA LEU A 49 -16.76 12.74 17.73
C LEU A 49 -16.07 11.54 17.13
N SER A 50 -14.74 11.48 17.25
CA SER A 50 -13.95 10.40 16.69
C SER A 50 -12.80 10.04 17.62
N ARG A 51 -12.59 8.73 17.78
CA ARG A 51 -11.41 8.16 18.41
C ARG A 51 -10.85 7.08 17.50
N TYR A 52 -9.77 7.42 16.81
CA TYR A 52 -9.06 6.48 15.96
C TYR A 52 -7.63 6.29 16.46
N ARG A 53 -7.29 5.07 16.86
CA ARG A 53 -5.96 4.71 17.35
C ARG A 53 -5.51 3.39 16.75
N LEU A 54 -4.22 3.31 16.46
CA LEU A 54 -3.55 2.08 16.05
C LEU A 54 -2.49 1.73 17.11
N VAL A 55 -2.66 0.59 17.76
CA VAL A 55 -1.75 0.08 18.79
C VAL A 55 -1.03 -1.13 18.22
N ILE A 56 0.17 -0.92 17.68
CA ILE A 56 1.00 -1.99 17.13
C ILE A 56 2.07 -2.33 18.16
N LYS A 57 2.05 -3.55 18.69
CA LYS A 57 3.10 -4.05 19.56
C LYS A 57 4.33 -4.40 18.71
N GLU A 58 5.50 -3.92 19.11
CA GLU A 58 6.78 -4.34 18.53
C GLU A 58 7.15 -5.72 19.12
N SER A 59 6.43 -6.77 18.73
CA SER A 59 6.78 -8.15 19.07
C SER A 59 6.44 -9.10 17.91
N PRO A 60 7.32 -10.07 17.61
CA PRO A 60 7.12 -11.03 16.52
C PRO A 60 6.04 -12.09 16.80
N GLU A 61 5.50 -12.19 18.02
CA GLU A 61 4.82 -13.40 18.49
C GLU A 61 3.30 -13.46 18.29
N THR A 62 2.63 -12.37 17.87
CA THR A 62 1.16 -12.40 17.68
C THR A 62 0.74 -11.97 16.28
N PRO A 63 -0.20 -12.69 15.62
CA PRO A 63 -0.76 -12.25 14.36
C PRO A 63 -1.55 -10.97 14.58
N THR A 64 -0.93 -9.86 14.18
CA THR A 64 -1.51 -8.54 14.26
C THR A 64 -2.57 -8.41 13.17
N ASN A 65 -3.78 -8.90 13.43
CA ASN A 65 -4.93 -8.58 12.58
C ASN A 65 -5.42 -7.17 12.90
N ILE A 66 -6.16 -6.57 11.97
CA ILE A 66 -6.58 -5.17 12.11
C ILE A 66 -7.47 -4.95 13.33
N GLN A 67 -8.30 -5.93 13.69
CA GLN A 67 -9.20 -5.87 14.84
C GLN A 67 -8.43 -5.79 16.16
N SER A 68 -7.27 -6.44 16.24
CA SER A 68 -6.44 -6.46 17.46
C SER A 68 -5.68 -5.16 17.72
N ILE A 69 -5.56 -4.28 16.72
CA ILE A 69 -4.77 -3.04 16.83
C ILE A 69 -5.56 -1.77 16.61
N GLN A 70 -6.74 -1.86 16.01
CA GLN A 70 -7.50 -0.69 15.61
C GLN A 70 -8.62 -0.42 16.60
N GLU A 71 -8.47 0.68 17.32
CA GLU A 71 -9.59 1.34 17.99
C GLU A 71 -10.19 2.36 17.00
N ASN A 72 -11.46 2.21 16.65
CA ASN A 72 -12.14 3.12 15.73
C ASN A 72 -13.58 3.36 16.20
N GLN A 73 -13.76 4.44 16.96
CA GLN A 73 -15.07 4.93 17.34
C GLN A 73 -15.35 6.21 16.55
N HIS A 74 -16.53 6.30 15.96
CA HIS A 74 -16.99 7.49 15.23
C HIS A 74 -18.47 7.69 15.48
N VAL A 75 -18.81 8.84 16.06
CA VAL A 75 -20.18 9.20 16.44
C VAL A 75 -20.50 10.57 15.87
N ILE A 76 -21.60 10.62 15.13
CA ILE A 76 -22.26 11.86 14.73
C ILE A 76 -23.51 11.99 15.59
N ILE A 77 -23.67 13.14 16.23
CA ILE A 77 -24.85 13.51 17.02
C ILE A 77 -25.54 14.69 16.33
N ILE A 78 -26.83 14.57 16.03
CA ILE A 78 -27.63 15.62 15.38
C ILE A 78 -28.85 15.96 16.23
N LEU A 79 -28.95 17.19 16.72
CA LEU A 79 -30.03 17.64 17.59
C LEU A 79 -30.89 18.68 16.88
N PHE A 80 -32.11 18.27 16.51
CA PHE A 80 -33.05 19.08 15.75
C PHE A 80 -33.88 19.98 16.66
N PRO A 81 -34.13 21.23 16.26
CA PRO A 81 -34.99 22.15 17.02
C PRO A 81 -36.47 21.81 16.89
N ASP A 82 -36.88 21.20 15.78
CA ASP A 82 -38.28 20.92 15.46
C ASP A 82 -38.46 19.62 14.66
N LYS A 83 -39.72 19.18 14.55
CA LYS A 83 -40.06 17.92 13.88
C LYS A 83 -39.89 18.01 12.36
N ALA A 84 -40.24 19.13 11.73
CA ALA A 84 -40.14 19.27 10.28
C ALA A 84 -38.68 19.20 9.82
N SER A 85 -37.76 19.79 10.58
CA SER A 85 -36.32 19.66 10.34
C SER A 85 -35.82 18.23 10.55
N ALA A 86 -36.31 17.53 11.59
CA ALA A 86 -35.95 16.13 11.86
C ALA A 86 -36.46 15.16 10.78
N ASP A 87 -37.68 15.35 10.28
CA ASP A 87 -38.29 14.49 9.26
C ASP A 87 -37.49 14.52 7.94
N LYS A 88 -36.85 15.67 7.61
CA LYS A 88 -35.98 15.81 6.44
C LYS A 88 -34.71 14.95 6.50
N LEU A 89 -34.24 14.55 7.69
CA LEU A 89 -33.02 13.74 7.84
C LEU A 89 -33.14 12.39 7.13
N ALA A 90 -34.35 11.80 7.10
CA ALA A 90 -34.58 10.51 6.48
C ALA A 90 -34.17 10.49 5.00
N GLU A 91 -34.30 11.63 4.31
CA GLU A 91 -33.89 11.77 2.92
C GLU A 91 -32.38 11.63 2.71
N PHE A 92 -31.57 11.81 3.75
CA PHE A 92 -30.10 11.76 3.71
C PHE A 92 -29.52 10.44 4.24
N TYR A 93 -30.37 9.47 4.61
CA TYR A 93 -29.92 8.21 5.22
C TYR A 93 -28.84 7.51 4.38
N ASP A 94 -29.10 7.32 3.08
CA ASP A 94 -28.17 6.69 2.15
C ASP A 94 -26.90 7.52 1.93
N ASP A 95 -27.02 8.84 1.93
CA ASP A 95 -25.90 9.75 1.70
C ASP A 95 -24.92 9.67 2.90
N TRP A 96 -25.42 9.75 4.13
CA TRP A 96 -24.63 9.60 5.36
C TRP A 96 -24.02 8.21 5.50
N MET A 97 -24.81 7.16 5.26
CA MET A 97 -24.34 5.78 5.35
C MET A 97 -23.16 5.53 4.41
N ARG A 98 -23.25 6.03 3.16
CA ARG A 98 -22.14 5.94 2.19
C ARG A 98 -20.95 6.78 2.61
N LEU A 99 -21.17 8.01 3.11
CA LEU A 99 -20.07 8.84 3.61
C LEU A 99 -19.26 8.12 4.70
N PHE A 100 -19.96 7.51 5.67
CA PHE A 100 -19.32 6.72 6.73
C PHE A 100 -18.63 5.46 6.21
N GLU A 101 -19.22 4.78 5.23
CA GLU A 101 -18.61 3.61 4.58
C GLU A 101 -17.24 3.97 3.99
N TYR A 102 -17.15 5.06 3.22
CA TYR A 102 -15.88 5.48 2.62
C TYR A 102 -14.86 5.95 3.66
N ARG A 103 -15.32 6.66 4.71
CA ARG A 103 -14.47 7.00 5.87
C ARG A 103 -13.87 5.74 6.50
N HIS A 104 -14.69 4.71 6.72
CA HIS A 104 -14.23 3.45 7.31
C HIS A 104 -13.26 2.69 6.40
N LYS A 105 -13.53 2.63 5.08
CA LYS A 105 -12.62 2.01 4.10
C LYS A 105 -11.24 2.67 4.09
N ILE A 106 -11.19 4.00 4.20
CA ILE A 106 -9.94 4.76 4.28
C ILE A 106 -9.16 4.40 5.55
N LEU A 107 -9.81 4.43 6.71
CA LEU A 107 -9.18 4.10 7.99
C LEU A 107 -8.70 2.65 8.04
N TRP A 108 -9.48 1.72 7.48
CA TRP A 108 -9.08 0.32 7.37
C TRP A 108 -7.84 0.17 6.49
N ALA A 109 -7.82 0.78 5.29
CA ALA A 109 -6.66 0.71 4.38
C ALA A 109 -5.42 1.35 5.01
N TYR A 110 -5.59 2.44 5.76
CA TYR A 110 -4.50 3.05 6.53
C TYR A 110 -3.98 2.09 7.61
N GLY A 111 -4.85 1.46 8.39
CA GLY A 111 -4.42 0.46 9.38
C GLY A 111 -3.70 -0.74 8.76
N GLN A 112 -4.19 -1.27 7.63
CA GLN A 112 -3.50 -2.30 6.85
C GLN A 112 -2.10 -1.86 6.41
N SER A 113 -1.95 -0.60 5.99
CA SER A 113 -0.63 -0.07 5.60
C SER A 113 0.38 -0.13 6.74
N ARG A 114 -0.07 -0.03 8.00
CA ARG A 114 0.82 -0.09 9.17
C ARG A 114 1.24 -1.51 9.49
N LEU A 115 0.33 -2.47 9.32
CA LEU A 115 0.63 -3.91 9.41
C LEU A 115 1.67 -4.33 8.37
N LEU A 116 1.45 -3.91 7.11
CA LEU A 116 2.36 -4.19 6.01
C LEU A 116 3.75 -3.61 6.28
N LYS A 117 3.83 -2.36 6.75
CA LYS A 117 5.11 -1.76 7.15
C LYS A 117 5.84 -2.60 8.20
N GLN A 118 5.14 -3.09 9.23
CA GLN A 118 5.76 -3.93 10.25
C GLN A 118 6.27 -5.26 9.67
N SER A 119 5.47 -5.90 8.83
CA SER A 119 5.87 -7.13 8.14
C SER A 119 7.12 -6.94 7.28
N ILE A 120 7.17 -5.86 6.48
CA ILE A 120 8.33 -5.53 5.65
C ILE A 120 9.57 -5.26 6.50
N LYS A 121 9.43 -4.56 7.64
CA LYS A 121 10.53 -4.38 8.60
C LYS A 121 11.04 -5.71 9.15
N ASN A 122 10.16 -6.64 9.48
CA ASN A 122 10.57 -7.95 9.96
C ASN A 122 11.39 -8.71 8.90
N TYR A 123 10.97 -8.67 7.62
CA TYR A 123 11.77 -9.23 6.53
C TYR A 123 13.13 -8.55 6.40
N PHE A 124 13.20 -7.22 6.55
CA PHE A 124 14.48 -6.49 6.55
C PHE A 124 15.42 -7.01 7.64
N THR A 125 14.93 -7.16 8.88
CA THR A 125 15.70 -7.68 10.00
C THR A 125 16.21 -9.10 9.72
N VAL A 126 15.34 -10.01 9.27
CA VAL A 126 15.72 -11.39 8.93
C VAL A 126 16.81 -11.39 7.86
N ILE A 127 16.68 -10.57 6.82
CA ILE A 127 17.68 -10.50 5.75
C ILE A 127 19.03 -9.97 6.27
N GLU A 128 19.02 -8.95 7.13
CA GLU A 128 20.26 -8.42 7.71
C GLU A 128 20.94 -9.43 8.64
N GLU A 129 20.19 -10.17 9.45
CA GLU A 129 20.73 -11.25 10.30
C GLU A 129 21.34 -12.37 9.44
N GLU A 130 20.64 -12.81 8.40
CA GLU A 130 21.15 -13.81 7.47
C GLU A 130 22.39 -13.32 6.73
N ARG A 131 22.43 -12.04 6.35
CA ARG A 131 23.59 -11.41 5.71
C ARG A 131 24.81 -11.39 6.61
N GLN A 132 24.66 -11.05 7.89
CA GLN A 132 25.76 -11.06 8.86
C GLN A 132 26.34 -12.46 9.09
N SER A 133 25.53 -13.51 8.89
CA SER A 133 26.00 -14.90 8.99
C SER A 133 26.96 -15.33 7.86
N ILE A 134 27.10 -14.50 6.81
CA ILE A 134 27.99 -14.75 5.67
C ILE A 134 29.37 -14.18 6.00
N ASN A 135 30.34 -15.06 6.24
CA ASN A 135 31.75 -14.67 6.42
C ASN A 135 32.43 -14.53 5.05
N PRO A 136 32.93 -13.34 4.66
CA PRO A 136 33.52 -13.11 3.34
C PRO A 136 34.97 -13.60 3.19
N ASN A 137 35.60 -14.18 4.22
CA ASN A 137 37.00 -14.56 4.19
C ASN A 137 37.18 -16.01 3.69
N GLN A 138 37.89 -16.17 2.56
CA GLN A 138 38.30 -17.43 1.89
C GLN A 138 37.53 -18.70 2.31
N PRO A 139 36.33 -18.91 1.76
CA PRO A 139 35.44 -19.98 2.21
C PRO A 139 35.93 -21.36 1.74
N THR A 140 35.99 -22.32 2.65
CA THR A 140 36.02 -23.77 2.38
C THR A 140 34.78 -24.20 1.58
N ASP A 141 34.77 -25.40 0.98
CA ASP A 141 33.59 -25.90 0.22
C ASP A 141 32.33 -25.98 1.08
N ARG A 142 32.48 -26.31 2.36
CA ARG A 142 31.39 -26.32 3.34
C ARG A 142 30.85 -24.90 3.59
N GLU A 143 31.72 -23.89 3.59
CA GLU A 143 31.33 -22.49 3.76
C GLU A 143 30.67 -21.92 2.49
N LEU A 144 31.11 -22.34 1.30
CA LEU A 144 30.46 -22.01 0.03
C LEU A 144 29.03 -22.56 -0.04
N GLU A 145 28.83 -23.83 0.33
CA GLU A 145 27.47 -24.43 0.33
C GLU A 145 26.57 -23.80 1.40
N LYS A 146 27.12 -23.48 2.59
CA LYS A 146 26.39 -22.72 3.62
C LYS A 146 25.97 -21.34 3.09
N CYS A 147 26.87 -20.65 2.38
CA CYS A 147 26.58 -19.36 1.76
C CYS A 147 25.46 -19.48 0.71
N ARG A 148 25.48 -20.51 -0.14
CA ARG A 148 24.43 -20.78 -1.13
C ARG A 148 23.06 -20.98 -0.48
N GLN A 149 22.99 -21.76 0.60
CA GLN A 149 21.76 -21.98 1.35
C GLN A 149 21.24 -20.70 2.00
N THR A 150 22.13 -19.88 2.57
CA THR A 150 21.77 -18.56 3.09
C THR A 150 21.27 -17.64 1.98
N LEU A 151 21.91 -17.60 0.82
CA LEU A 151 21.46 -16.81 -0.33
C LEU A 151 20.06 -17.21 -0.82
N MET A 152 19.73 -18.51 -0.80
CA MET A 152 18.38 -18.99 -1.12
C MET A 152 17.33 -18.49 -0.12
N ARG A 153 17.62 -18.53 1.18
CA ARG A 153 16.68 -18.04 2.21
C ARG A 153 16.49 -16.53 2.11
N VAL A 154 17.59 -15.79 1.92
CA VAL A 154 17.55 -14.35 1.70
C VAL A 154 16.72 -14.00 0.45
N GLN A 155 16.88 -14.73 -0.65
CA GLN A 155 16.08 -14.54 -1.87
C GLN A 155 14.58 -14.74 -1.61
N ASN A 156 14.20 -15.76 -0.83
CA ASN A 156 12.80 -15.99 -0.47
C ASN A 156 12.25 -14.83 0.38
N SER A 157 13.01 -14.37 1.37
CA SER A 157 12.65 -13.21 2.20
C SER A 157 12.51 -11.93 1.38
N LEU A 158 13.40 -11.72 0.39
CA LEU A 158 13.36 -10.59 -0.52
C LEU A 158 12.12 -10.63 -1.45
N ASN A 159 11.74 -11.81 -1.94
CA ASN A 159 10.52 -11.97 -2.73
C ASN A 159 9.28 -11.58 -1.91
N ASN A 160 9.20 -12.05 -0.66
CA ASN A 160 8.09 -11.69 0.24
C ASN A 160 8.10 -10.21 0.59
N TYR A 161 9.28 -9.63 0.85
CA TYR A 161 9.46 -8.20 1.04
C TYR A 161 8.86 -7.41 -0.13
N SER A 162 9.21 -7.78 -1.36
CA SER A 162 8.74 -7.09 -2.58
C SER A 162 7.23 -7.19 -2.75
N ILE A 163 6.64 -8.36 -2.48
CA ILE A 163 5.18 -8.56 -2.50
C ILE A 163 4.48 -7.66 -1.49
N GLU A 164 4.96 -7.61 -0.24
CA GLU A 164 4.35 -6.77 0.80
C GLU A 164 4.55 -5.28 0.54
N LEU A 165 5.70 -4.86 -0.01
CA LEU A 165 5.94 -3.48 -0.44
C LEU A 165 4.94 -3.06 -1.52
N ASN A 166 4.69 -3.93 -2.50
CA ASN A 166 3.68 -3.67 -3.53
C ASN A 166 2.26 -3.59 -2.95
N ARG A 167 1.93 -4.44 -1.96
CA ARG A 167 0.67 -4.36 -1.22
C ARG A 167 0.54 -3.05 -0.43
N LEU A 168 1.63 -2.53 0.14
CA LEU A 168 1.65 -1.25 0.84
C LEU A 168 1.28 -0.10 -0.11
N GLU A 169 1.85 -0.06 -1.31
CA GLU A 169 1.49 0.91 -2.35
C GLU A 169 0.02 0.79 -2.77
N PHE A 170 -0.51 -0.43 -2.87
CA PHE A 170 -1.92 -0.65 -3.15
C PHE A 170 -2.84 -0.07 -2.07
N GLN A 171 -2.43 -0.08 -0.79
CA GLN A 171 -3.23 0.59 0.25
C GLN A 171 -3.31 2.10 0.03
N ASN A 172 -2.22 2.74 -0.43
CA ASN A 172 -2.24 4.16 -0.74
C ASN A 172 -3.24 4.48 -1.87
N ARG A 173 -3.25 3.66 -2.93
CA ARG A 173 -4.22 3.78 -4.03
C ARG A 173 -5.65 3.56 -3.58
N ARG A 174 -5.88 2.60 -2.66
CA ARG A 174 -7.20 2.38 -2.05
C ARG A 174 -7.64 3.60 -1.26
N ILE A 175 -6.77 4.20 -0.47
CA ILE A 175 -7.07 5.45 0.27
C ILE A 175 -7.44 6.56 -0.72
N ASP A 176 -6.68 6.73 -1.79
CA ASP A 176 -6.93 7.77 -2.80
C ASP A 176 -8.32 7.62 -3.46
N MET A 177 -8.66 6.43 -3.94
CA MET A 177 -9.97 6.15 -4.56
C MET A 177 -11.13 6.37 -3.58
N ASN A 178 -11.00 5.90 -2.34
CA ASN A 178 -12.05 6.08 -1.34
C ASN A 178 -12.14 7.53 -0.87
N LEU A 179 -11.02 8.27 -0.78
CA LEU A 179 -11.01 9.69 -0.43
C LEU A 179 -11.68 10.54 -1.51
N SER A 180 -11.39 10.28 -2.79
CA SER A 180 -12.08 10.93 -3.90
C SER A 180 -13.60 10.69 -3.82
N THR A 181 -14.00 9.47 -3.48
CA THR A 181 -15.42 9.14 -3.33
C THR A 181 -16.04 9.79 -2.10
N TYR A 182 -15.33 9.83 -0.97
CA TYR A 182 -15.75 10.54 0.24
C TYR A 182 -16.01 12.02 -0.04
N LYS A 183 -15.09 12.71 -0.72
CA LYS A 183 -15.23 14.13 -1.11
C LYS A 183 -16.50 14.35 -1.93
N LYS A 184 -16.72 13.56 -2.99
CA LYS A 184 -17.92 13.66 -3.82
C LYS A 184 -19.22 13.40 -3.06
N ARG A 185 -19.19 12.51 -2.06
CA ARG A 185 -20.35 12.24 -1.20
C ARG A 185 -20.62 13.40 -0.26
N LEU A 186 -19.58 14.00 0.31
CA LEU A 186 -19.69 15.19 1.13
C LEU A 186 -20.27 16.35 0.33
N GLU A 187 -19.71 16.65 -0.84
CA GLU A 187 -20.19 17.70 -1.76
C GLU A 187 -21.68 17.51 -2.08
N ARG A 188 -22.11 16.28 -2.40
CA ARG A 188 -23.53 15.96 -2.66
C ARG A 188 -24.43 16.21 -1.44
N ILE A 189 -23.97 15.86 -0.23
CA ILE A 189 -24.72 16.13 1.01
C ILE A 189 -24.89 17.63 1.19
N GLU A 190 -23.81 18.40 1.01
CA GLU A 190 -23.81 19.84 1.17
C GLU A 190 -24.72 20.55 0.16
N GLU A 191 -24.65 20.15 -1.12
CA GLU A 191 -25.51 20.66 -2.18
C GLU A 191 -26.99 20.39 -1.87
N LYS A 192 -27.32 19.15 -1.49
CA LYS A 192 -28.69 18.75 -1.17
C LYS A 192 -29.22 19.45 0.09
N ALA A 193 -28.35 19.69 1.08
CA ALA A 193 -28.72 20.37 2.32
C ALA A 193 -28.72 21.89 2.20
N GLY A 194 -28.09 22.46 1.17
CA GLY A 194 -27.86 23.90 1.04
C GLY A 194 -26.95 24.47 2.14
N ASN A 195 -26.07 23.65 2.72
CA ASN A 195 -25.24 23.99 3.88
C ASN A 195 -23.86 23.33 3.76
N LYS A 196 -22.80 24.06 4.12
CA LYS A 196 -21.43 23.56 4.14
C LYS A 196 -21.09 22.89 5.47
N LEU A 197 -20.53 21.69 5.39
CA LEU A 197 -20.16 20.87 6.53
C LEU A 197 -18.62 20.86 6.69
N GLU A 198 -18.04 22.05 6.79
CA GLU A 198 -16.58 22.27 6.79
C GLU A 198 -15.83 21.43 7.83
N PHE A 199 -16.46 21.12 8.97
CA PHE A 199 -15.85 20.29 9.99
C PHE A 199 -15.53 18.87 9.49
N LEU A 200 -16.31 18.31 8.54
CA LEU A 200 -16.05 17.01 7.93
C LEU A 200 -14.88 17.03 6.95
N GLU A 201 -14.44 18.22 6.49
CA GLU A 201 -13.24 18.36 5.66
C GLU A 201 -11.95 18.14 6.46
N LYS A 202 -11.98 18.28 7.79
CA LYS A 202 -10.83 17.96 8.66
C LYS A 202 -10.36 16.53 8.45
N PHE A 203 -11.28 15.58 8.25
CA PHE A 203 -10.93 14.20 7.93
C PHE A 203 -10.21 14.09 6.59
N THR A 204 -10.68 14.79 5.55
CA THR A 204 -10.00 14.85 4.25
C THR A 204 -8.56 15.35 4.38
N LYS A 205 -8.36 16.41 5.16
CA LYS A 205 -7.05 16.98 5.42
C LYS A 205 -6.15 16.01 6.19
N LEU A 206 -6.67 15.36 7.23
CA LEU A 206 -5.96 14.31 7.97
C LEU A 206 -5.49 13.18 7.06
N VAL A 207 -6.35 12.71 6.15
CA VAL A 207 -6.00 11.63 5.22
C VAL A 207 -4.87 12.05 4.28
N THR A 208 -4.96 13.26 3.72
CA THR A 208 -3.99 13.76 2.74
C THR A 208 -2.65 14.07 3.42
N ASP A 209 -2.69 14.89 4.48
CA ASP A 209 -1.50 15.44 5.13
C ASP A 209 -0.75 14.38 5.94
N LYS A 210 -1.48 13.43 6.53
CA LYS A 210 -0.90 12.40 7.40
C LYS A 210 -0.88 11.03 6.75
N TYR A 211 -2.03 10.44 6.43
CA TYR A 211 -2.08 9.01 6.09
C TYR A 211 -1.40 8.70 4.76
N GLN A 212 -1.75 9.41 3.69
CA GLN A 212 -1.11 9.23 2.38
C GLN A 212 0.37 9.63 2.45
N SER A 213 0.69 10.76 3.06
CA SER A 213 2.09 11.22 3.24
C SER A 213 2.95 10.19 3.97
N GLN A 214 2.45 9.60 5.05
CA GLN A 214 3.17 8.56 5.79
C GLN A 214 3.37 7.31 4.95
N ILE A 215 2.34 6.82 4.24
CA ILE A 215 2.47 5.62 3.42
C ILE A 215 3.47 5.85 2.30
N THR A 216 3.42 6.99 1.60
CA THR A 216 4.37 7.34 0.54
C THR A 216 5.81 7.35 1.07
N LYS A 217 6.07 8.08 2.17
CA LYS A 217 7.40 8.14 2.77
C LYS A 217 7.90 6.77 3.23
N ASP A 218 7.01 5.94 3.76
CA ASP A 218 7.36 4.58 4.18
C ASP A 218 7.69 3.70 2.99
N SER A 219 6.88 3.71 1.92
CA SER A 219 7.18 2.98 0.69
C SER A 219 8.53 3.38 0.10
N GLU A 220 8.80 4.69 -0.02
CA GLU A 220 10.08 5.19 -0.53
C GLU A 220 11.28 4.76 0.33
N ASN A 221 11.14 4.81 1.66
CA ASN A 221 12.19 4.36 2.58
C ASN A 221 12.45 2.86 2.46
N LEU A 222 11.39 2.07 2.40
CA LEU A 222 11.46 0.62 2.29
C LEU A 222 12.03 0.20 0.92
N GLU A 223 11.62 0.86 -0.16
CA GLU A 223 12.18 0.62 -1.50
C GLU A 223 13.70 0.89 -1.53
N ARG A 224 14.17 1.97 -0.88
CA ARG A 224 15.61 2.23 -0.72
C ARG A 224 16.32 1.11 0.06
N GLY A 225 15.71 0.64 1.16
CA GLY A 225 16.24 -0.47 1.95
C GLY A 225 16.34 -1.77 1.13
N MET A 226 15.32 -2.07 0.33
CA MET A 226 15.29 -3.21 -0.57
C MET A 226 16.43 -3.16 -1.59
N LYS A 227 16.65 -2.01 -2.24
CA LYS A 227 17.75 -1.82 -3.21
C LYS A 227 19.13 -2.03 -2.58
N LEU A 228 19.33 -1.57 -1.35
CA LEU A 228 20.59 -1.78 -0.62
C LEU A 228 20.83 -3.27 -0.35
N ILE A 229 19.79 -3.98 0.10
CA ILE A 229 19.81 -5.42 0.32
C ILE A 229 20.13 -6.16 -0.98
N GLU A 230 19.43 -5.86 -2.07
CA GLU A 230 19.64 -6.45 -3.41
C GLU A 230 21.09 -6.30 -3.88
N ASN A 231 21.63 -5.08 -3.79
CA ASN A 231 23.01 -4.80 -4.18
C ASN A 231 24.01 -5.63 -3.36
N THR A 232 23.75 -5.76 -2.06
CA THR A 232 24.65 -6.50 -1.17
C THR A 232 24.59 -8.01 -1.44
N ILE A 233 23.39 -8.56 -1.67
CA ILE A 233 23.20 -9.96 -2.06
C ILE A 233 23.92 -10.25 -3.38
N ASN A 234 23.80 -9.37 -4.37
CA ASN A 234 24.46 -9.53 -5.66
C ASN A 234 25.98 -9.52 -5.51
N ALA A 235 26.54 -8.66 -4.66
CA ALA A 235 27.97 -8.65 -4.36
C ALA A 235 28.43 -9.95 -3.68
N VAL A 236 27.65 -10.48 -2.73
CA VAL A 236 27.95 -11.77 -2.08
C VAL A 236 27.89 -12.92 -3.09
N ARG A 237 26.84 -12.96 -3.94
CA ARG A 237 26.70 -13.97 -5.00
C ARG A 237 27.89 -13.96 -5.94
N SER A 238 28.29 -12.78 -6.41
CA SER A 238 29.47 -12.60 -7.26
C SER A 238 30.76 -13.10 -6.59
N ARG A 239 30.97 -12.82 -5.29
CA ARG A 239 32.14 -13.33 -4.56
C ARG A 239 32.14 -14.85 -4.42
N VAL A 240 30.99 -15.46 -4.13
CA VAL A 240 30.84 -16.92 -4.06
C VAL A 240 31.16 -17.56 -5.41
N GLU A 241 30.70 -16.94 -6.50
CA GLU A 241 30.96 -17.40 -7.86
C GLU A 241 32.44 -17.28 -8.24
N VAL A 242 33.10 -16.16 -7.92
CA VAL A 242 34.55 -15.98 -8.13
C VAL A 242 35.35 -17.01 -7.33
N ALA A 243 35.08 -17.16 -6.02
CA ALA A 243 35.77 -18.14 -5.18
C ALA A 243 35.58 -19.58 -5.67
N LYS A 244 34.41 -19.89 -6.23
CA LYS A 244 34.16 -21.18 -6.88
C LYS A 244 34.97 -21.31 -8.18
N ALA A 245 34.97 -20.29 -9.05
CA ALA A 245 35.69 -20.29 -10.32
C ALA A 245 37.23 -20.28 -10.18
N GLU A 246 37.77 -19.74 -9.08
CA GLU A 246 39.20 -19.86 -8.76
C GLU A 246 39.58 -21.28 -8.34
N ARG A 247 38.65 -22.03 -7.72
CA ARG A 247 38.86 -23.39 -7.24
C ARG A 247 38.55 -24.45 -8.30
N ASP A 248 37.42 -24.32 -9.00
CA ASP A 248 37.07 -25.06 -10.20
C ASP A 248 37.75 -24.38 -11.38
N ARG A 249 38.86 -24.95 -11.88
CA ARG A 249 39.62 -24.45 -13.06
C ARG A 249 38.79 -24.29 -14.36
N ASN A 250 37.48 -24.50 -14.34
CA ASN A 250 36.57 -24.33 -15.46
C ASN A 250 35.54 -23.23 -15.18
N PHE A 251 35.84 -22.03 -15.70
CA PHE A 251 35.04 -20.79 -15.65
C PHE A 251 33.67 -20.88 -16.36
N GLN A 252 33.27 -22.03 -16.90
CA GLN A 252 32.06 -22.17 -17.72
C GLN A 252 30.76 -22.27 -16.91
N ASP A 253 30.81 -22.70 -15.65
CA ASP A 253 29.61 -22.82 -14.79
C ASP A 253 29.22 -21.51 -14.10
N ALA A 254 30.15 -20.54 -13.99
CA ALA A 254 29.90 -19.25 -13.34
C ALA A 254 28.94 -18.35 -14.15
N ILE A 255 28.85 -18.55 -15.47
CA ILE A 255 28.07 -17.68 -16.37
C ILE A 255 26.59 -18.08 -16.43
N ALA A 256 26.21 -19.29 -16.00
CA ALA A 256 24.83 -19.78 -16.10
C ALA A 256 23.87 -19.26 -15.00
N ILE A 257 24.40 -18.67 -13.92
CA ILE A 257 23.61 -18.28 -12.72
C ILE A 257 23.43 -16.75 -12.62
N LEU A 258 23.88 -15.98 -13.61
CA LEU A 258 23.47 -14.57 -13.73
C LEU A 258 22.00 -14.40 -14.17
N GLY A 259 21.28 -15.48 -14.47
CA GLY A 259 20.08 -15.42 -15.30
C GLY A 259 18.84 -16.15 -14.80
N VAL A 260 18.53 -16.26 -13.51
CA VAL A 260 17.14 -16.52 -13.07
C VAL A 260 16.90 -15.89 -11.71
N GLY A 261 16.14 -14.80 -11.67
CA GLY A 261 15.59 -14.31 -10.39
C GLY A 261 15.35 -12.81 -10.31
N TRP A 262 14.78 -12.18 -11.34
CA TRP A 262 14.20 -10.84 -11.19
C TRP A 262 12.78 -10.82 -11.73
N SER A 263 11.82 -10.52 -10.85
CA SER A 263 10.56 -9.92 -11.24
C SER A 263 10.87 -8.51 -11.76
N VAL A 264 10.69 -8.31 -13.06
CA VAL A 264 10.88 -7.07 -13.85
C VAL A 264 10.13 -5.83 -13.32
N ALA A 265 9.40 -5.95 -12.20
CA ALA A 265 8.64 -4.85 -11.61
C ALA A 265 9.53 -3.72 -11.03
N SER A 266 10.77 -4.00 -10.61
CA SER A 266 11.68 -3.03 -9.96
C SER A 266 12.62 -2.26 -10.91
N PHE A 267 12.70 -2.63 -12.19
CA PHE A 267 13.51 -1.92 -13.21
C PHE A 267 12.70 -0.95 -14.09
N LEU A 268 11.81 -0.17 -13.48
CA LEU A 268 11.24 0.99 -14.16
C LEU A 268 11.89 2.26 -13.60
N PRO A 269 12.87 2.88 -14.30
CA PRO A 269 13.10 4.30 -14.12
C PRO A 269 11.83 5.01 -14.60
N SER A 270 10.92 5.34 -13.67
CA SER A 270 9.72 6.16 -13.86
C SER A 270 9.02 5.95 -15.22
N ALA A 271 8.20 4.91 -15.32
CA ALA A 271 7.29 4.68 -16.45
C ALA A 271 6.37 5.89 -16.75
N ASP A 272 6.28 6.85 -15.82
CA ASP A 272 5.56 8.11 -15.97
C ASP A 272 6.24 9.08 -16.96
N LYS A 273 7.45 8.77 -17.46
CA LYS A 273 8.14 9.56 -18.51
C LYS A 273 8.00 8.99 -19.93
N LEU A 274 7.57 7.74 -20.10
CA LEU A 274 7.35 7.12 -21.41
C LEU A 274 5.89 7.30 -21.85
N GLY A 275 5.68 7.79 -23.08
CA GLY A 275 4.34 8.07 -23.63
C GLY A 275 3.83 9.52 -23.50
N ASN A 276 4.61 10.42 -22.88
CA ASN A 276 4.24 11.85 -22.81
C ASN A 276 4.55 12.63 -24.10
N ASN A 277 5.28 12.04 -25.04
CA ASN A 277 5.58 12.68 -26.32
C ASN A 277 4.45 12.43 -27.32
N ALA A 278 4.08 13.45 -28.10
CA ALA A 278 2.99 13.34 -29.09
C ALA A 278 3.33 12.36 -30.23
N ASN A 279 4.62 12.15 -30.50
CA ASN A 279 5.13 11.26 -31.55
C ASN A 279 5.47 9.85 -31.02
N ASP A 280 4.92 9.44 -29.89
CA ASP A 280 5.13 8.09 -29.36
C ASP A 280 4.49 7.04 -30.29
N PRO A 281 5.24 6.01 -30.74
CA PRO A 281 4.76 5.06 -31.74
C PRO A 281 3.58 4.20 -31.27
N VAL A 282 3.49 3.88 -29.96
CA VAL A 282 2.35 3.15 -29.39
C VAL A 282 1.12 4.07 -29.31
N ARG A 283 1.32 5.34 -28.93
CA ARG A 283 0.24 6.33 -28.95
C ARG A 283 -0.31 6.54 -30.37
N VAL A 284 0.56 6.74 -31.36
CA VAL A 284 0.17 6.89 -32.78
C VAL A 284 -0.61 5.67 -33.27
N PHE A 285 -0.17 4.46 -32.91
CA PHE A 285 -0.89 3.23 -33.24
C PHE A 285 -2.30 3.18 -32.62
N LEU A 286 -2.45 3.51 -31.33
CA LEU A 286 -3.75 3.50 -30.65
C LEU A 286 -4.69 4.61 -31.16
N THR A 287 -4.14 5.77 -31.53
CA THR A 287 -4.90 6.86 -32.16
C THR A 287 -5.41 6.45 -33.55
N ASN A 288 -4.57 5.79 -34.36
CA ASN A 288 -4.97 5.27 -35.67
C ASN A 288 -6.01 4.13 -35.55
N ALA A 289 -6.06 3.45 -34.40
CA ALA A 289 -7.11 2.48 -34.06
C ALA A 289 -8.41 3.11 -33.52
N HIS A 290 -8.57 4.44 -33.62
CA HIS A 290 -9.77 5.20 -33.22
C HIS A 290 -10.14 5.11 -31.72
N LEU A 291 -9.18 4.90 -30.83
CA LEU A 291 -9.43 4.92 -29.39
C LEU A 291 -9.56 6.37 -28.86
N PRO A 292 -10.48 6.65 -27.90
CA PRO A 292 -10.60 7.99 -27.34
C PRO A 292 -9.42 8.33 -26.41
N GLU A 293 -8.92 9.58 -26.46
CA GLU A 293 -7.79 10.09 -25.65
C GLU A 293 -7.82 9.74 -24.15
N PRO A 294 -8.98 9.79 -23.44
CA PRO A 294 -9.07 9.38 -22.04
C PRO A 294 -8.61 7.95 -21.76
N TRP A 295 -8.69 7.06 -22.76
CA TRP A 295 -8.28 5.66 -22.67
C TRP A 295 -6.83 5.46 -23.13
N ILE A 296 -6.33 6.31 -24.03
CA ILE A 296 -4.97 6.23 -24.58
C ILE A 296 -3.93 6.54 -23.49
N LYS A 297 -4.12 7.63 -22.73
CA LYS A 297 -3.17 8.07 -21.69
C LYS A 297 -2.82 6.98 -20.66
N PRO A 298 -3.77 6.22 -20.09
CA PRO A 298 -3.45 5.12 -19.19
C PRO A 298 -3.03 3.82 -19.92
N ALA A 299 -3.34 3.66 -21.20
CA ALA A 299 -3.06 2.43 -21.95
C ALA A 299 -1.62 2.36 -22.47
N VAL A 300 -1.06 3.47 -22.96
CA VAL A 300 0.31 3.54 -23.50
C VAL A 300 1.37 2.99 -22.51
N PRO A 301 1.48 3.47 -21.26
CA PRO A 301 2.46 2.94 -20.31
C PRO A 301 2.19 1.48 -19.90
N ARG A 302 0.95 1.00 -19.98
CA ARG A 302 0.60 -0.40 -19.70
C ARG A 302 1.02 -1.34 -20.83
N LEU A 303 0.86 -0.91 -22.07
CA LEU A 303 1.28 -1.67 -23.25
C LEU A 303 2.80 -1.79 -23.35
N TYR A 304 3.55 -0.73 -23.02
CA TYR A 304 5.01 -0.84 -22.92
C TYR A 304 5.44 -1.87 -21.87
N LYS A 305 4.78 -1.93 -20.71
CA LYS A 305 5.07 -2.94 -19.67
C LYS A 305 4.81 -4.36 -20.18
N LEU A 306 3.73 -4.56 -20.93
CA LEU A 306 3.40 -5.85 -21.55
C LEU A 306 4.40 -6.24 -22.65
N SER A 307 4.77 -5.30 -23.52
CA SER A 307 5.73 -5.54 -24.62
C SER A 307 7.13 -5.86 -24.11
N ILE A 308 7.60 -5.18 -23.06
CA ILE A 308 8.89 -5.47 -22.42
C ILE A 308 8.87 -6.85 -21.76
N ALA A 309 7.78 -7.20 -21.07
CA ALA A 309 7.61 -8.52 -20.48
C ALA A 309 7.59 -9.63 -21.55
N LEU A 310 6.90 -9.40 -22.67
CA LEU A 310 6.90 -10.33 -23.81
C LEU A 310 8.29 -10.44 -24.45
N PHE A 311 8.99 -9.32 -24.64
CA PHE A 311 10.34 -9.32 -25.23
C PHE A 311 11.35 -10.06 -24.35
N ALA A 312 11.28 -9.89 -23.03
CA ALA A 312 12.10 -10.64 -22.09
C ALA A 312 11.78 -12.15 -22.12
N ALA A 313 10.49 -12.51 -22.19
CA ALA A 313 10.06 -13.90 -22.30
C ALA A 313 10.47 -14.55 -23.63
N THR A 314 10.37 -13.83 -24.75
CA THR A 314 10.78 -14.32 -26.06
C THR A 314 12.30 -14.42 -26.18
N LEU A 315 13.06 -13.50 -25.60
CA LEU A 315 14.52 -13.58 -25.54
C LEU A 315 14.98 -14.79 -24.72
N ALA A 316 14.39 -15.00 -23.53
CA ALA A 316 14.67 -16.18 -22.71
C ALA A 316 14.33 -17.48 -23.44
N TRP A 317 13.19 -17.53 -24.13
CA TRP A 317 12.77 -18.68 -24.93
C TRP A 317 13.65 -18.91 -26.16
N LEU A 318 14.06 -17.85 -26.87
CA LEU A 318 14.96 -17.91 -28.03
C LEU A 318 16.33 -18.43 -27.63
N LEU A 319 16.87 -18.02 -26.48
CA LEU A 319 18.13 -18.53 -25.94
C LEU A 319 18.06 -20.04 -25.65
N ILE A 320 16.94 -20.51 -25.09
CA ILE A 320 16.69 -21.94 -24.83
C ILE A 320 16.54 -22.73 -26.15
N ARG A 321 15.91 -22.12 -27.16
CA ARG A 321 15.54 -22.79 -28.41
C ARG A 321 16.64 -22.78 -29.48
N LEU A 322 17.45 -21.73 -29.57
CA LEU A 322 18.51 -21.58 -30.57
C LEU A 322 19.80 -22.32 -30.19
N TRP A 323 19.96 -22.70 -28.92
CA TRP A 323 21.09 -23.51 -28.47
C TRP A 323 20.64 -24.73 -27.63
N PRO A 324 19.90 -25.69 -28.20
CA PRO A 324 19.38 -26.83 -27.46
C PRO A 324 20.47 -27.77 -26.90
N GLY A 325 21.71 -27.66 -27.40
CA GLY A 325 22.90 -28.32 -26.86
C GLY A 325 23.30 -27.84 -25.45
N LEU A 326 22.81 -26.68 -25.02
CA LEU A 326 23.08 -26.13 -23.68
C LEU A 326 22.44 -27.00 -22.58
N VAL A 327 21.32 -27.65 -22.89
CA VAL A 327 20.60 -28.57 -21.98
C VAL A 327 21.21 -29.98 -22.00
N ARG A 328 21.93 -30.34 -23.09
CA ARG A 328 22.46 -31.70 -23.32
C ARG A 328 23.98 -31.86 -23.06
N LEU A 329 24.74 -30.78 -22.92
CA LEU A 329 26.13 -30.82 -22.47
C LEU A 329 26.27 -30.90 -20.94
N ILE A 330 25.18 -30.67 -20.22
CA ILE A 330 25.06 -30.74 -18.75
C ILE A 330 25.56 -32.09 -18.15
N PRO A 331 25.43 -33.25 -18.82
CA PRO A 331 25.97 -34.52 -18.28
C PRO A 331 27.29 -35.01 -18.89
N LEU A 332 27.81 -34.39 -19.97
CA LEU A 332 28.88 -34.97 -20.81
C LEU A 332 30.27 -34.31 -20.69
N ILE A 333 30.40 -33.16 -20.03
CA ILE A 333 31.71 -32.55 -19.74
C ILE A 333 32.38 -33.20 -18.49
N ARG A 334 31.72 -34.19 -17.86
CA ARG A 334 32.20 -34.95 -16.69
C ARG A 334 33.17 -36.11 -17.04
N LYS A 335 33.55 -36.31 -18.31
CA LYS A 335 34.50 -37.36 -18.73
C LYS A 335 35.38 -36.89 -19.90
N LYS A 336 36.68 -36.72 -19.63
CA LYS A 336 37.77 -36.10 -20.44
C LYS A 336 37.91 -34.61 -20.13
N GLU A 337 38.94 -34.15 -19.42
CA GLU A 337 40.28 -34.69 -19.10
C GLU A 337 40.49 -34.85 -17.59
#